data_AF-A0A7C7G195-F1
#
_entry.id   AF-A0A7C7G195-F1
#
_cell.length_a   1.000
_cell.length_b   1.000
_cell.length_c   1.000
_cell.angle_alpha   90.00
_cell.angle_beta   90.00
_cell.angle_gamma   90.00
#
_symmetry.space_group_name_H-M   'P 1'
#
loop_
_entity.id
_entity.type
_entity.pdbx_description
1 polymer ?
#
loop_
_entity_poly.entity_id
_entity_poly.type
_entity_poly.pdbx_seq_one_letter_code
_entity_poly.pdbx_strand_id
1 'polypeptide(L)'
;MSNKLSDPNFLFSILTAIVKQSGGKIVLTKDEYENISKGDFLGMYYEPKTDNLILKEVEPEDMLQASAIIRDKKATDKVYDN
;
A
#
# COMPACT_ATOMS: atom_id res chain seq x y z
N MET A 1 -25.44 -10.37 10.22
CA MET A 1 -24.26 -9.49 10.38
C MET A 1 -24.44 -8.34 9.41
N SER A 2 -24.52 -7.09 9.88
CA SER A 2 -24.63 -5.94 8.97
C SER A 2 -23.41 -5.94 8.07
N ASN A 3 -23.59 -5.85 6.74
CA ASN A 3 -22.53 -5.94 5.73
C ASN A 3 -21.61 -4.70 5.73
N LYS A 4 -21.27 -4.14 6.90
CA LYS A 4 -20.38 -2.99 7.05
C LYS A 4 -18.98 -3.30 6.52
N LEU A 5 -18.58 -4.57 6.57
CA LEU A 5 -17.32 -5.04 5.97
C LEU A 5 -17.37 -5.09 4.43
N SER A 6 -18.52 -4.86 3.80
CA SER A 6 -18.62 -4.67 2.34
C SER A 6 -18.74 -3.20 1.94
N ASP A 7 -18.76 -2.25 2.89
CA ASP A 7 -18.73 -0.81 2.61
C ASP A 7 -17.28 -0.31 2.59
N PRO A 8 -16.76 0.10 1.41
CA PRO A 8 -15.39 0.60 1.30
C PRO A 8 -15.09 1.77 2.24
N ASN A 9 -16.04 2.68 2.47
CA ASN A 9 -15.82 3.85 3.33
C ASN A 9 -15.60 3.45 4.79
N PHE A 10 -16.33 2.44 5.24
CA PHE A 10 -16.17 1.90 6.58
C PHE A 10 -14.83 1.17 6.73
N LEU A 11 -14.43 0.37 5.74
CA LEU A 11 -13.13 -0.31 5.72
C LEU A 11 -11.97 0.69 5.78
N PHE A 12 -12.01 1.74 4.95
CA PHE A 12 -11.01 2.81 4.97
C PHE A 12 -10.98 3.58 6.29
N SER A 13 -12.13 3.77 6.92
CA SER A 13 -12.20 4.41 8.24
C SER A 13 -11.51 3.56 9.31
N ILE A 14 -11.68 2.23 9.28
CA ILE A 14 -10.98 1.31 10.17
C ILE A 14 -9.47 1.35 9.92
N LEU A 15 -9.03 1.23 8.67
CA LEU A 15 -7.61 1.31 8.31
C LEU A 15 -6.99 2.63 8.80
N THR A 16 -7.69 3.74 8.59
CA THR A 16 -7.25 5.07 9.05
C THR A 16 -7.12 5.12 10.58
N ALA A 17 -8.08 4.55 11.32
CA ALA A 17 -8.03 4.51 12.77
C ALA A 17 -6.82 3.72 13.27
N ILE A 18 -6.55 2.55 12.67
CA ILE A 18 -5.39 1.70 13.00
C ILE A 18 -4.09 2.46 12.76
N VAL A 19 -3.92 3.07 11.58
CA VAL A 19 -2.70 3.82 11.24
C VAL A 19 -2.50 5.01 12.17
N LYS A 20 -3.56 5.74 12.52
CA LYS A 20 -3.48 6.86 13.48
C LYS A 20 -3.05 6.38 14.86
N GLN A 21 -3.58 5.26 15.33
CA GLN A 21 -3.19 4.65 16.60
C GLN A 21 -1.70 4.25 16.61
N SER A 22 -1.16 3.80 15.48
CA SER A 22 0.26 3.49 15.30
C SER A 22 1.17 4.74 15.13
N GLY A 23 0.67 5.95 15.37
CA GLY A 23 1.46 7.18 15.21
C GLY A 23 1.57 7.67 13.76
N GLY A 24 0.59 7.31 12.92
CA GLY A 24 0.49 7.77 11.54
C GLY A 24 1.25 6.93 10.51
N LYS A 25 1.95 5.87 10.94
CA LYS A 25 2.62 4.91 10.04
C LYS A 25 2.74 3.54 10.71
N ILE A 26 2.71 2.48 9.91
CA ILE A 26 3.07 1.13 10.32
C ILE A 26 4.38 0.79 9.61
N VAL A 27 5.40 0.43 10.37
CA VAL A 27 6.71 0.03 9.84
C VAL A 27 6.94 -1.39 10.30
N LEU A 28 7.16 -2.29 9.34
CA LEU A 28 7.52 -3.67 9.60
C LEU A 28 9.03 -3.82 9.37
N THR A 29 9.70 -4.51 10.28
CA THR A 29 11.05 -5.00 10.09
C THR A 29 11.08 -6.13 9.06
N LYS A 30 12.28 -6.52 8.63
CA LYS A 30 12.46 -7.59 7.66
C LYS A 30 11.84 -8.90 8.14
N ASP A 31 12.17 -9.28 9.37
CA ASP A 31 11.69 -10.51 9.98
C ASP A 31 10.17 -10.48 10.15
N GLU A 32 9.58 -9.32 10.47
CA GLU A 32 8.13 -9.18 10.63
C GLU A 32 7.39 -9.36 9.31
N TYR A 33 7.86 -8.78 8.20
CA TYR A 33 7.18 -8.97 6.91
C TYR A 33 7.44 -10.37 6.33
N GLU A 34 8.60 -10.98 6.56
CA GLU A 34 8.87 -12.35 6.08
C GLU A 34 7.99 -13.41 6.77
N ASN A 35 7.44 -13.10 7.95
CA ASN A 35 6.51 -13.95 8.69
C ASN A 35 5.03 -13.70 8.33
N ILE A 36 4.73 -12.71 7.50
CA ILE A 36 3.36 -12.42 7.03
C ILE A 36 3.04 -13.33 5.84
N SER A 37 1.86 -13.95 5.83
CA SER A 37 1.49 -14.88 4.76
C SER A 37 1.17 -14.14 3.47
N LYS A 38 1.26 -14.83 2.32
CA LYS A 38 1.04 -14.23 0.98
C LYS A 38 -0.31 -13.50 0.85
N GLY A 39 -1.35 -13.96 1.54
CA GLY A 39 -2.69 -13.35 1.52
C GLY A 39 -2.85 -12.10 2.38
N ASP A 40 -1.86 -11.78 3.22
CA ASP A 40 -1.96 -10.69 4.20
C ASP A 40 -1.32 -9.39 3.70
N PHE A 41 -0.64 -9.42 2.55
CA PHE A 41 -0.05 -8.23 1.94
C PHE A 41 -1.07 -7.48 1.09
N LEU A 42 -1.21 -6.18 1.37
CA LEU A 42 -2.08 -5.29 0.61
C LEU A 42 -1.26 -4.27 -0.18
N GLY A 43 -1.42 -4.29 -1.49
CA GLY A 43 -0.93 -3.26 -2.40
C GLY A 43 -2.01 -2.21 -2.64
N MET A 44 -1.61 -0.94 -2.63
CA MET A 44 -2.49 0.18 -2.96
C MET A 44 -2.00 0.86 -4.23
N TYR A 45 -2.86 0.97 -5.25
CA TYR A 45 -2.53 1.61 -6.51
C TYR A 45 -3.72 2.37 -7.08
N TYR A 46 -3.42 3.43 -7.83
CA TYR A 46 -4.42 4.25 -8.50
C TYR A 46 -4.58 3.78 -9.95
N GLU A 47 -5.81 3.48 -10.37
CA GLU A 47 -6.15 3.12 -11.75
C GLU A 47 -6.70 4.35 -12.49
N PRO A 48 -5.90 4.99 -13.38
CA PRO A 48 -6.28 6.27 -13.98
C PRO A 48 -7.47 6.19 -14.94
N LYS A 49 -7.73 4.99 -15.50
CA LYS A 49 -8.81 4.79 -16.46
C LYS A 49 -10.19 4.86 -15.82
N THR A 50 -10.28 4.45 -14.56
CA THR A 50 -11.53 4.35 -13.81
C THR A 50 -11.58 5.35 -12.65
N ASP A 51 -10.51 6.12 -12.45
CA ASP A 51 -10.35 7.10 -11.36
C ASP A 51 -10.53 6.44 -9.97
N ASN A 52 -10.04 5.20 -9.84
CA ASN A 52 -10.22 4.41 -8.62
C ASN A 52 -8.90 4.20 -7.88
N LEU A 53 -8.95 4.30 -6.55
CA LEU A 53 -7.91 3.80 -5.67
C LEU A 53 -8.25 2.35 -5.28
N ILE A 54 -7.38 1.41 -5.65
CA ILE A 54 -7.61 -0.02 -5.45
C ILE A 54 -6.66 -0.53 -4.37
N LEU A 55 -7.22 -1.22 -3.36
CA LEU A 55 -6.48 -2.05 -2.42
C LEU A 55 -6.70 -3.50 -2.81
N LYS A 56 -5.62 -4.24 -3.06
CA LYS A 56 -5.68 -5.66 -3.41
C LYS A 56 -4.60 -6.45 -2.70
N GLU A 57 -4.85 -7.75 -2.56
CA GLU A 57 -3.81 -8.71 -2.16
C GLU A 57 -2.69 -8.72 -3.20
N VAL A 58 -1.44 -8.75 -2.74
CA VAL A 58 -0.25 -8.74 -3.59
C VAL A 58 0.79 -9.72 -3.06
N GLU A 59 1.64 -10.23 -3.94
CA GLU A 59 2.77 -11.05 -3.50
C GLU A 59 3.89 -10.16 -2.95
N PRO A 60 4.76 -10.67 -2.05
CA PRO A 60 5.95 -9.94 -1.59
C PRO A 60 6.85 -9.46 -2.74
N GLU A 61 6.90 -10.22 -3.83
CA GLU A 61 7.65 -9.92 -5.04
C GLU A 61 7.11 -8.68 -5.79
N ASP A 62 5.78 -8.50 -5.80
CA ASP A 62 5.12 -7.35 -6.41
C ASP A 62 5.43 -6.05 -5.64
N MET A 63 5.56 -6.15 -4.32
CA MET A 63 5.94 -5.03 -3.44
C MET A 63 7.38 -4.58 -3.71
N LEU A 64 8.29 -5.51 -3.99
CA LEU A 64 9.69 -5.21 -4.32
C LEU A 64 9.79 -4.43 -5.65
N GLN A 65 9.01 -4.81 -6.67
CA GLN A 65 9.01 -4.11 -7.96
C GLN A 65 8.50 -2.67 -7.84
N ALA A 66 7.47 -2.42 -7.03
CA ALA A 66 6.97 -1.07 -6.78
C ALA A 66 8.06 -0.16 -6.15
N SER A 67 8.86 -0.71 -5.23
CA SER A 67 9.96 0.03 -4.60
C SER A 67 11.11 0.36 -5.57
N ALA A 68 11.37 -0.53 -6.55
CA ALA A 68 12.38 -0.33 -7.59
C ALA A 68 11.97 0.77 -8.58
N ILE A 69 10.71 0.78 -9.01
CA ILE A 69 10.16 1.80 -9.94
C ILE A 69 10.22 3.21 -9.32
N ILE A 70 9.95 3.35 -8.02
CA ILE A 70 10.04 4.65 -7.32
C ILE A 70 11.50 5.12 -7.19
N ARG A 71 12.45 4.19 -7.01
CA ARG A 71 13.89 4.53 -6.99
C ARG A 71 14.37 5.00 -8.36
N ASP A 72 13.95 4.34 -9.43
CA ASP A 72 14.35 4.72 -10.79
C ASP A 72 13.72 6.05 -11.24
N LYS A 73 12.47 6.34 -10.85
CA LYS A 73 11.86 7.68 -11.06
C LYS A 73 12.61 8.79 -10.31
N LYS A 74 13.01 8.56 -9.05
CA LYS A 74 13.82 9.55 -8.31
C LYS A 74 15.21 9.78 -8.91
N ALA A 75 15.75 8.81 -9.64
CA ALA A 75 17.01 8.97 -10.36
C ALA A 75 16.84 9.78 -11.67
N THR A 76 15.67 9.68 -12.33
CA THR A 76 15.37 10.41 -13.56
C THR A 76 14.92 11.85 -13.32
N ASP A 77 14.27 12.14 -12.19
CA ASP A 77 13.84 13.52 -11.83
C ASP A 77 14.99 14.43 -11.35
N LYS A 78 16.23 13.92 -11.23
CA LYS A 78 17.42 14.72 -10.84
C LYS A 78 18.24 15.25 -12.02
N VAL A 79 17.78 15.08 -13.25
CA VAL A 79 18.51 15.55 -14.45
C VAL A 79 17.62 16.50 -15.24
N TYR A 80 17.25 17.66 -14.68
CA TYR A 80 16.98 18.91 -15.41
C TYR A 80 16.91 20.07 -14.41
N ASP A 81 18.07 20.46 -13.87
CA ASP A 81 18.32 21.84 -13.44
C ASP A 81 19.51 22.32 -14.29
N ASN A 82 19.18 23.04 -15.36
CA ASN A 82 20.11 23.86 -16.14
C ASN A 82 19.52 25.27 -16.20
#